data_AF-A0A846CWV0-F1
#
_entry.id   AF-A0A846CWV0-F1
#
_cell.length_a   1.000
_cell.length_b   1.000
_cell.length_c   1.000
_cell.angle_alpha   90.00
_cell.angle_beta   90.00
_cell.angle_gamma   90.00
#
_symmetry.space_group_name_H-M   'P 1'
#
loop_
_entity.id
_entity.type
_entity.pdbx_description
1 polymer ?
#
loop_
_entity_poly.entity_id
_entity_poly.type
_entity_poly.pdbx_seq_one_letter_code
_entity_poly.pdbx_strand_id
1 'polypeptide(L)'
;MLDTTANHNQDSLRELIRLITFSQGEFSLILAVGNYGVLRTQIIEQLQEQCSIPIRELVLEQSVKTLYTTIVEELGPEQPEALMVSGIDSVSCIEEVLTATNQIREEFRNFRFPLVLWVTDKLLQMLIRSVPDFHSWSSCVEFVISSGQLIQFIEQTTDQVFAKMVACRETEFLQSCTLNLNKGSASYVELHSARQELEKQGVALAPELEASLEFVLGRVADNSKQESRQHYERSLALWKQTDNRERRGHVLFCLGLWWAGYALWHKAEKEQGCQKAKVCFQESVEGLEQANRPELAAKYINFWAEALRHQSNWEELEKVAHKALALHQTYSDPFRMARAYGFLAEV
;
A
#
# COMPACT_ATOMS: atom_id res chain seq x y z
N MET A 1 -6.91 -18.64 19.10
CA MET A 1 -6.22 -17.33 19.04
C MET A 1 -7.10 -16.23 18.44
N LEU A 2 -8.02 -16.51 17.50
CA LEU A 2 -8.97 -15.50 16.96
C LEU A 2 -9.88 -14.89 18.05
N ASP A 3 -10.42 -15.73 18.96
CA ASP A 3 -11.35 -15.25 20.00
C ASP A 3 -10.70 -14.34 21.06
N THR A 4 -9.40 -14.51 21.33
CA THR A 4 -8.68 -13.70 22.32
C THR A 4 -8.45 -12.27 21.87
N THR A 5 -8.15 -12.04 20.57
CA THR A 5 -7.93 -10.69 20.06
C THR A 5 -9.24 -9.93 19.86
N ALA A 6 -10.30 -10.61 19.40
CA ALA A 6 -11.62 -10.01 19.28
C ALA A 6 -12.16 -9.58 20.65
N ASN A 7 -12.02 -10.42 21.67
CA ASN A 7 -12.40 -10.06 23.04
C ASN A 7 -11.54 -8.90 23.57
N HIS A 8 -10.23 -8.90 23.31
CA HIS A 8 -9.36 -7.80 23.71
C HIS A 8 -9.78 -6.46 23.11
N ASN A 9 -10.03 -6.39 21.79
CA ASN A 9 -10.46 -5.14 21.16
C ASN A 9 -11.85 -4.68 21.64
N GLN A 10 -12.75 -5.60 21.99
CA GLN A 10 -14.03 -5.24 22.60
C GLN A 10 -13.84 -4.68 24.02
N ASP A 11 -12.91 -5.24 24.79
CA ASP A 11 -12.58 -4.71 26.12
C ASP A 11 -11.89 -3.34 26.00
N SER A 12 -10.96 -3.15 25.07
CA SER A 12 -10.36 -1.86 24.73
C SER A 12 -11.41 -0.84 24.27
N LEU A 13 -12.38 -1.25 23.44
CA LEU A 13 -13.48 -0.39 23.01
C LEU A 13 -14.35 0.05 24.19
N ARG A 14 -14.70 -0.86 25.10
CA ARG A 14 -15.44 -0.53 26.33
C ARG A 14 -14.65 0.42 27.22
N GLU A 15 -13.34 0.24 27.32
CA GLU A 15 -12.47 1.15 28.05
C GLU A 15 -12.46 2.54 27.42
N LEU A 16 -12.33 2.64 26.09
CA LEU A 16 -12.39 3.90 25.36
C LEU A 16 -13.73 4.62 25.59
N ILE A 17 -14.86 3.92 25.45
CA ILE A 17 -16.20 4.47 25.73
C ILE A 17 -16.29 4.98 27.17
N ARG A 18 -15.78 4.20 28.13
CA ARG A 18 -15.79 4.60 29.55
C ARG A 18 -14.97 5.86 29.78
N LEU A 19 -13.77 5.96 29.21
CA LEU A 19 -12.91 7.14 29.35
C LEU A 19 -13.57 8.39 28.77
N ILE A 20 -14.14 8.30 27.57
CA ILE A 20 -14.88 9.40 26.93
C ILE A 20 -16.07 9.82 27.80
N THR A 21 -16.86 8.85 28.25
CA THR A 21 -18.07 9.13 29.06
C THR A 21 -17.73 9.75 30.41
N PHE A 22 -16.66 9.29 31.05
CA PHE A 22 -16.24 9.79 32.36
C PHE A 22 -15.70 11.22 32.32
N SER A 23 -15.11 11.62 31.19
CA SER A 23 -14.46 12.93 31.01
C SER A 23 -15.31 13.95 30.27
N GLN A 24 -16.60 13.67 30.04
CA GLN A 24 -17.53 14.61 29.41
C GLN A 24 -17.54 15.96 30.16
N GLY A 25 -17.32 17.06 29.45
CA GLY A 25 -17.29 18.42 30.02
C GLY A 25 -15.92 18.87 30.54
N GLU A 26 -14.92 18.00 30.57
CA GLU A 26 -13.55 18.31 31.00
C GLU A 26 -12.52 17.85 29.95
N PHE A 27 -11.33 18.47 29.97
CA PHE A 27 -10.24 18.02 29.13
C PHE A 27 -9.67 16.69 29.65
N SER A 28 -9.70 15.68 28.79
CA SER A 28 -8.94 14.44 28.97
C SER A 28 -8.29 14.07 27.64
N LEU A 29 -7.01 13.73 27.68
CA LEU A 29 -6.28 13.25 26.51
C LEU A 29 -6.33 11.73 26.48
N ILE A 30 -6.86 11.16 25.40
CA ILE A 30 -6.93 9.71 25.20
C ILE A 30 -6.18 9.38 23.92
N LEU A 31 -5.19 8.50 23.99
CA LEU A 31 -4.48 8.00 22.82
C LEU A 31 -5.10 6.65 22.43
N ALA A 32 -5.79 6.62 21.29
CA ALA A 32 -6.26 5.38 20.69
C ALA A 32 -5.15 4.87 19.76
N VAL A 33 -4.49 3.79 20.16
CA VAL A 33 -3.29 3.27 19.48
C VAL A 33 -3.70 2.17 18.52
N GLY A 34 -3.43 2.36 17.23
CA GLY A 34 -3.75 1.40 16.18
C GLY A 34 -2.98 1.69 14.89
N ASN A 35 -2.32 0.66 14.37
CA ASN A 35 -1.47 0.80 13.18
C ASN A 35 -2.22 0.67 11.84
N TYR A 36 -3.45 0.13 11.85
CA TYR A 36 -4.15 -0.27 10.63
C TYR A 36 -5.42 0.54 10.42
N GLY A 37 -5.52 1.24 9.29
CA GLY A 37 -6.68 2.05 8.93
C GLY A 37 -7.99 1.27 8.91
N VAL A 38 -7.97 0.02 8.40
CA VAL A 38 -9.16 -0.84 8.37
C VAL A 38 -9.69 -1.13 9.78
N LEU A 39 -8.80 -1.46 10.73
CA LEU A 39 -9.19 -1.69 12.12
C LEU A 39 -9.70 -0.39 12.75
N ARG A 40 -9.02 0.73 12.50
CA ARG A 40 -9.44 2.05 12.99
C ARG A 40 -10.86 2.40 12.53
N THR A 41 -11.17 2.24 11.24
CA THR A 41 -12.52 2.49 10.71
C THR A 41 -13.57 1.60 11.38
N GLN A 42 -13.28 0.29 11.52
CA GLN A 42 -14.19 -0.64 12.20
C GLN A 42 -14.46 -0.26 13.66
N ILE A 43 -13.42 0.18 14.39
CA ILE A 43 -13.55 0.62 15.78
C ILE A 43 -14.30 1.95 15.88
N ILE A 44 -14.06 2.89 14.96
CA ILE A 44 -14.79 4.17 14.90
C ILE A 44 -16.28 3.94 14.66
N GLU A 45 -16.64 3.06 13.72
CA GLU A 45 -18.05 2.69 13.46
C GLU A 45 -18.70 2.10 14.71
N GLN A 46 -18.05 1.11 15.34
CA GLN A 46 -18.58 0.51 16.58
C GLN A 46 -18.65 1.52 17.74
N LEU A 47 -17.71 2.46 17.81
CA LEU A 47 -17.69 3.50 18.82
C LEU A 47 -18.88 4.46 18.63
N GLN A 48 -19.20 4.85 17.40
CA GLN A 48 -20.36 5.69 17.09
C GLN A 48 -21.69 4.97 17.38
N GLU A 49 -21.75 3.65 17.19
CA GLU A 49 -22.95 2.85 17.49
C GLU A 49 -23.17 2.61 19.00
N GLN A 50 -22.10 2.39 19.75
CA GLN A 50 -22.17 1.98 21.16
C GLN A 50 -22.03 3.14 22.16
N CYS A 51 -21.40 4.25 21.76
CA CYS A 51 -21.23 5.41 22.63
C CYS A 51 -22.52 6.23 22.68
N SER A 52 -22.99 6.58 23.87
CA SER A 52 -24.17 7.42 24.05
C SER A 52 -23.91 8.91 23.78
N ILE A 53 -22.64 9.31 23.70
CA ILE A 53 -22.20 10.70 23.52
C ILE A 53 -21.86 10.92 22.04
N PRO A 54 -22.33 12.01 21.41
CA PRO A 54 -21.94 12.36 20.05
C PRO A 54 -20.45 12.72 19.99
N ILE A 55 -19.71 12.00 19.15
CA ILE A 55 -18.28 12.23 18.93
C ILE A 55 -18.09 12.95 17.59
N ARG A 56 -17.49 14.13 17.63
CA ARG A 56 -17.09 14.85 16.41
C ARG A 56 -15.78 14.26 15.90
N GLU A 57 -15.73 13.93 14.61
CA GLU A 57 -14.51 13.46 13.96
C GLU A 57 -13.83 14.61 13.19
N LEU A 58 -12.50 14.68 13.31
CA LEU A 58 -11.65 15.60 12.56
C LEU A 58 -10.48 14.82 11.96
N VAL A 59 -10.29 14.94 10.64
CA VAL A 59 -9.15 14.35 9.94
C VAL A 59 -8.15 15.46 9.60
N LEU A 60 -6.92 15.35 10.08
CA LEU A 60 -5.88 16.36 9.83
C LEU A 60 -5.35 16.27 8.40
N GLU A 61 -5.12 17.43 7.79
CA GLU A 61 -4.44 17.53 6.50
C GLU A 61 -2.92 17.35 6.64
N GLN A 62 -2.26 16.91 5.57
CA GLN A 62 -0.81 16.69 5.53
C GLN A 62 0.03 17.98 5.72
N SER A 63 -0.60 19.15 5.52
CA SER A 63 -0.04 20.50 5.55
C SER A 63 -0.04 21.15 6.95
N VAL A 64 -0.69 20.50 7.92
CA VAL A 64 -0.86 21.02 9.28
C VAL A 64 0.48 21.25 9.96
N LYS A 65 0.62 22.41 10.63
CA LYS A 65 1.84 22.80 11.36
C LYS A 65 1.67 22.75 12.89
N THR A 66 0.45 22.84 13.38
CA THR A 66 0.15 22.96 14.81
C THR A 66 -1.18 22.31 15.13
N LEU A 67 -1.18 21.32 16.03
CA LEU A 67 -2.38 20.54 16.36
C LEU A 67 -3.47 21.39 17.01
N TYR A 68 -3.10 22.17 18.03
CA TYR A 68 -4.06 22.96 18.80
C TYR A 68 -4.80 23.99 17.94
N THR A 69 -4.06 24.77 17.13
CA THR A 69 -4.67 25.84 16.33
C THR A 69 -5.59 25.27 15.26
N THR A 70 -5.20 24.17 14.61
CA THR A 70 -6.07 23.51 13.63
C THR A 70 -7.36 23.01 14.27
N ILE A 71 -7.30 22.43 15.48
CA ILE A 71 -8.52 22.04 16.21
C ILE A 71 -9.39 23.27 16.50
N VAL A 72 -8.81 24.37 16.99
CA VAL A 72 -9.57 25.60 17.31
C VAL A 72 -10.18 26.23 16.05
N GLU A 73 -9.47 26.25 14.93
CA GLU A 73 -9.95 26.79 13.66
C GLU A 73 -11.10 25.97 13.09
N GLU A 74 -11.02 24.64 13.14
CA GLU A 74 -12.05 23.73 12.63
C GLU A 74 -13.31 23.66 13.52
N LEU A 75 -13.13 23.81 14.84
CA LEU A 75 -14.25 23.88 15.78
C LEU A 75 -14.89 25.27 15.85
N GLY A 76 -14.12 26.33 15.61
CA GLY A 76 -14.56 27.70 15.83
C GLY A 76 -15.03 27.92 17.28
N PRO A 77 -16.25 28.46 17.51
CA PRO A 77 -16.79 28.66 18.86
C PRO A 77 -17.42 27.40 19.47
N GLU A 78 -17.52 26.29 18.73
CA GLU A 78 -18.21 25.08 19.18
C GLU A 78 -17.35 24.28 20.17
N GLN A 79 -17.99 23.71 21.18
CA GLN A 79 -17.38 22.75 22.11
C GLN A 79 -18.18 21.45 22.00
N PRO A 80 -17.73 20.47 21.20
CA PRO A 80 -18.42 19.19 21.07
C PRO A 80 -18.36 18.42 22.40
N GLU A 81 -19.21 17.41 22.57
CA GLU A 81 -19.18 16.59 23.78
C GLU A 81 -17.97 15.66 23.85
N ALA A 82 -17.40 15.32 22.68
CA ALA A 82 -16.13 14.63 22.51
C ALA A 82 -15.55 14.95 21.13
N LEU A 83 -14.22 15.07 21.03
CA LEU A 83 -13.52 15.23 19.76
C LEU A 83 -12.58 14.05 19.52
N MET A 84 -12.64 13.49 18.32
CA MET A 84 -11.74 12.44 17.86
C MET A 84 -10.97 12.94 16.65
N VAL A 85 -9.64 12.87 16.71
CA VAL A 85 -8.74 13.38 15.68
C VAL A 85 -7.94 12.22 15.09
N SER A 86 -7.94 12.13 13.76
CA SER A 86 -7.15 11.16 13.00
C SER A 86 -6.27 11.85 11.96
N GLY A 87 -5.33 11.11 11.35
CA GLY A 87 -4.45 11.63 10.28
C GLY A 87 -3.18 12.34 10.75
N ILE A 88 -2.93 12.41 12.06
CA ILE A 88 -1.69 12.97 12.62
C ILE A 88 -0.43 12.24 12.13
N ASP A 89 -0.53 10.94 11.88
CA ASP A 89 0.54 10.09 11.33
C ASP A 89 0.89 10.40 9.87
N SER A 90 0.01 11.11 9.15
CA SER A 90 0.18 11.52 7.75
C SER A 90 0.70 12.95 7.58
N VAL A 91 0.94 13.69 8.67
CA VAL A 91 1.43 15.07 8.63
C VAL A 91 2.90 15.13 8.21
N SER A 92 3.22 15.98 7.22
CA SER A 92 4.55 16.05 6.61
C SER A 92 5.66 16.44 7.60
N CYS A 93 5.37 17.38 8.49
CA CYS A 93 6.32 17.92 9.49
C CYS A 93 5.94 17.49 10.92
N ILE A 94 5.61 16.22 11.13
CA ILE A 94 5.10 15.73 12.42
C ILE A 94 5.99 16.08 13.63
N GLU A 95 7.32 16.06 13.49
CA GLU A 95 8.23 16.43 14.58
C GLU A 95 8.07 17.89 15.05
N GLU A 96 7.85 18.81 14.10
CA GLU A 96 7.58 20.22 14.41
C GLU A 96 6.22 20.38 15.09
N VAL A 97 5.19 19.69 14.58
CA VAL A 97 3.84 19.70 15.17
C VAL A 97 3.86 19.19 16.61
N LEU A 98 4.57 18.09 16.85
CA LEU A 98 4.74 17.50 18.18
C LEU A 98 5.49 18.45 19.14
N THR A 99 6.57 19.07 18.65
CA THR A 99 7.35 20.03 19.44
C THR A 99 6.50 21.25 19.82
N ALA A 100 5.76 21.81 18.86
CA ALA A 100 4.83 22.92 19.10
C ALA A 100 3.74 22.52 20.10
N THR A 101 3.19 21.30 19.97
CA THR A 101 2.19 20.76 20.90
C THR A 101 2.71 20.71 22.33
N ASN A 102 3.98 20.34 22.56
CA ASN A 102 4.54 20.35 23.92
C ASN A 102 4.64 21.76 24.50
N GLN A 103 4.96 22.75 23.67
CA GLN A 103 5.17 24.14 24.10
C GLN A 103 3.86 24.80 24.52
N ILE A 104 2.76 24.51 23.84
CA ILE A 104 1.43 25.08 24.10
C ILE A 104 0.50 24.10 24.82
N ARG A 105 1.02 23.03 25.42
CA ARG A 105 0.20 21.95 26.01
C ARG A 105 -0.86 22.47 26.99
N GLU A 106 -0.54 23.49 27.79
CA GLU A 106 -1.47 24.02 28.81
C GLU A 106 -2.72 24.62 28.16
N GLU A 107 -2.65 25.07 26.91
CA GLU A 107 -3.79 25.57 26.15
C GLU A 107 -4.84 24.48 25.91
N PHE A 108 -4.44 23.21 25.79
CA PHE A 108 -5.37 22.09 25.63
C PHE A 108 -6.31 21.94 26.83
N ARG A 109 -5.91 22.39 28.02
CA ARG A 109 -6.77 22.38 29.22
C ARG A 109 -7.96 23.34 29.11
N ASN A 110 -7.95 24.26 28.14
CA ASN A 110 -9.07 25.13 27.87
C ASN A 110 -10.24 24.39 27.19
N PHE A 111 -9.98 23.22 26.58
CA PHE A 111 -11.04 22.38 26.03
C PHE A 111 -11.94 21.83 27.14
N ARG A 112 -13.25 21.85 26.89
CA ARG A 112 -14.27 21.32 27.81
C ARG A 112 -14.81 19.97 27.34
N PHE A 113 -13.94 19.16 26.74
CA PHE A 113 -14.29 17.88 26.17
C PHE A 113 -13.07 16.93 26.12
N PRO A 114 -13.30 15.60 26.12
CA PRO A 114 -12.27 14.64 25.86
C PRO A 114 -11.76 14.71 24.42
N LEU A 115 -10.43 14.68 24.29
CA LEU A 115 -9.72 14.63 23.03
C LEU A 115 -9.14 13.24 22.82
N VAL A 116 -9.68 12.51 21.85
CA VAL A 116 -9.17 11.21 21.41
C VAL A 116 -8.26 11.42 20.21
N LEU A 117 -6.98 11.08 20.33
CA LEU A 117 -6.02 11.11 19.22
C LEU A 117 -5.73 9.68 18.75
N TRP A 118 -6.01 9.40 17.48
CA TRP A 118 -5.58 8.16 16.85
C TRP A 118 -4.10 8.21 16.49
N VAL A 119 -3.32 7.28 17.03
CA VAL A 119 -1.86 7.24 16.84
C VAL A 119 -1.41 5.84 16.44
N THR A 120 -0.33 5.77 15.66
CA THR A 120 0.39 4.50 15.41
C THR A 120 1.41 4.25 16.51
N ASP A 121 1.92 3.03 16.63
CA ASP A 121 2.99 2.70 17.58
C ASP A 121 4.22 3.59 17.39
N LYS A 122 4.56 3.88 16.12
CA LYS A 122 5.67 4.78 15.79
C LYS A 122 5.42 6.19 16.35
N LEU A 123 4.21 6.72 16.19
CA LEU A 123 3.86 8.04 16.70
C LEU A 123 3.79 8.06 18.22
N LEU A 124 3.30 7.00 18.86
CA LEU A 124 3.34 6.84 20.31
C LEU A 124 4.77 6.88 20.85
N GLN A 125 5.71 6.16 20.22
CA GLN A 125 7.13 6.22 20.59
C GLN A 125 7.72 7.62 20.41
N MET A 126 7.31 8.35 19.37
CA MET A 126 7.71 9.74 19.17
C MET A 126 7.14 10.67 20.26
N LEU A 127 5.88 10.49 20.65
CA LEU A 127 5.25 11.24 21.75
C LEU A 127 5.98 11.01 23.07
N ILE A 128 6.25 9.75 23.42
CA ILE A 128 6.98 9.37 24.65
C ILE A 128 8.37 10.02 24.69
N ARG A 129 9.09 10.00 23.55
CA ARG A 129 10.48 10.48 23.48
C ARG A 129 10.59 12.00 23.36
N SER A 130 9.77 12.62 22.53
CA SER A 130 9.93 14.02 22.12
C SER A 130 9.00 14.98 22.86
N VAL A 131 7.90 14.48 23.43
CA VAL A 131 6.82 15.29 24.04
C VAL A 131 6.31 14.63 25.34
N PRO A 132 7.20 14.29 26.30
CA PRO A 132 6.84 13.48 27.46
C PRO A 132 5.81 14.16 28.37
N ASP A 133 5.83 15.50 28.47
CA ASP A 133 4.91 16.25 29.33
C ASP A 133 3.46 16.15 28.84
N PHE A 134 3.24 16.29 27.52
CA PHE A 134 1.92 16.12 26.93
C PHE A 134 1.44 14.67 27.04
N HIS A 135 2.33 13.70 26.75
CA HIS A 135 2.02 12.27 26.90
C HIS A 135 1.65 11.91 28.35
N SER A 136 2.25 12.57 29.35
CA SER A 136 1.96 12.30 30.77
C SER A 136 0.50 12.54 31.18
N TRP A 137 -0.25 13.31 30.40
CA TRP A 137 -1.68 13.55 30.63
C TRP A 137 -2.59 12.51 29.96
N SER A 138 -2.01 11.63 29.15
CA SER A 138 -2.78 10.73 28.31
C SER A 138 -3.13 9.41 28.98
N SER A 139 -4.32 8.90 28.68
CA SER A 139 -4.65 7.48 28.85
C SER A 139 -4.49 6.77 27.50
N CYS A 140 -3.79 5.65 27.47
CA CYS A 140 -3.59 4.87 26.24
C CYS A 140 -4.57 3.70 26.18
N VAL A 141 -5.21 3.52 25.03
CA VAL A 141 -6.05 2.36 24.72
C VAL A 141 -5.51 1.72 23.45
N GLU A 142 -5.02 0.49 23.58
CA GLU A 142 -4.39 -0.24 22.48
C GLU A 142 -5.40 -1.14 21.75
N PHE A 143 -5.36 -1.10 20.42
CA PHE A 143 -6.14 -1.98 19.55
C PHE A 143 -5.19 -2.88 18.76
N VAL A 144 -5.38 -4.19 18.91
CA VAL A 144 -4.51 -5.21 18.31
C VAL A 144 -5.22 -5.87 17.14
N ILE A 145 -4.56 -5.97 16.00
CA ILE A 145 -5.10 -6.71 14.86
C ILE A 145 -4.75 -8.20 15.00
N SER A 146 -5.71 -9.08 14.72
CA SER A 146 -5.44 -10.53 14.76
C SER A 146 -4.62 -10.98 13.55
N SER A 147 -3.86 -12.08 13.67
CA SER A 147 -3.11 -12.64 12.54
C SER A 147 -4.01 -12.98 11.35
N GLY A 148 -5.26 -13.42 11.61
CA GLY A 148 -6.24 -13.67 10.54
C GLY A 148 -6.65 -12.40 9.80
N GLN A 149 -6.89 -11.29 10.52
CA GLN A 149 -7.18 -10.00 9.90
C GLN A 149 -5.96 -9.42 9.17
N LEU A 150 -4.74 -9.65 9.68
CA LEU A 150 -3.50 -9.27 8.98
C LEU A 150 -3.37 -10.00 7.64
N ILE A 151 -3.60 -11.32 7.64
CA ILE A 151 -3.60 -12.13 6.42
C ILE A 151 -4.65 -11.61 5.44
N GLN A 152 -5.88 -11.38 5.90
CA GLN A 152 -6.97 -10.86 5.07
C GLN A 152 -6.64 -9.47 4.51
N PHE A 153 -6.02 -8.59 5.30
CA PHE A 153 -5.58 -7.27 4.86
C PHE A 153 -4.52 -7.35 3.76
N ILE A 154 -3.50 -8.21 3.92
CA ILE A 154 -2.47 -8.44 2.90
C ILE A 154 -3.12 -8.99 1.63
N GLU A 155 -4.01 -9.98 1.76
CA GLU A 155 -4.72 -10.60 0.64
C GLU A 155 -5.54 -9.56 -0.14
N GLN A 156 -6.41 -8.82 0.55
CA GLN A 156 -7.22 -7.76 -0.08
C GLN A 156 -6.37 -6.70 -0.76
N THR A 157 -5.29 -6.26 -0.10
CA THR A 157 -4.44 -5.22 -0.66
C THR A 157 -3.73 -5.73 -1.91
N THR A 158 -3.14 -6.92 -1.86
CA THR A 158 -2.44 -7.50 -3.02
C THR A 158 -3.40 -7.79 -4.18
N ASP A 159 -4.60 -8.29 -3.89
CA ASP A 159 -5.65 -8.53 -4.89
C ASP A 159 -6.09 -7.24 -5.57
N GLN A 160 -6.24 -6.14 -4.82
CA GLN A 160 -6.53 -4.83 -5.40
C GLN A 160 -5.42 -4.36 -6.35
N VAL A 161 -4.15 -4.63 -6.04
CA VAL A 161 -3.03 -4.30 -6.94
C VAL A 161 -3.12 -5.08 -8.24
N PHE A 162 -3.38 -6.38 -8.18
CA PHE A 162 -3.56 -7.21 -9.38
C PHE A 162 -4.80 -6.81 -10.17
N ALA A 163 -5.92 -6.54 -9.51
CA ALA A 163 -7.15 -6.08 -10.16
C ALA A 163 -6.93 -4.74 -10.91
N LYS A 164 -6.22 -3.79 -10.28
CA LYS A 164 -5.80 -2.54 -10.96
C LYS A 164 -4.87 -2.82 -12.13
N MET A 165 -3.95 -3.79 -12.01
CA MET A 165 -3.06 -4.15 -13.11
C MET A 165 -3.80 -4.73 -14.31
N VAL A 166 -4.86 -5.50 -14.08
CA VAL A 166 -5.73 -6.01 -15.15
C VAL A 166 -6.52 -4.84 -15.77
N ALA A 167 -7.15 -4.00 -14.96
CA ALA A 167 -8.07 -2.95 -15.40
C ALA A 167 -7.39 -1.72 -16.05
N CYS A 168 -6.25 -1.28 -15.56
CA CYS A 168 -5.59 -0.05 -16.05
C CYS A 168 -4.93 -0.26 -17.42
N ARG A 169 -4.77 0.82 -18.20
CA ARG A 169 -3.81 0.78 -19.31
C ARG A 169 -2.40 0.65 -18.74
N GLU A 170 -1.49 -0.02 -19.43
CA GLU A 170 -0.14 -0.26 -18.88
C GLU A 170 0.57 1.04 -18.51
N THR A 171 0.43 2.09 -19.33
CA THR A 171 1.03 3.40 -19.06
C THR A 171 0.55 4.03 -17.76
N GLU A 172 -0.71 3.79 -17.38
CA GLU A 172 -1.30 4.24 -16.11
C GLU A 172 -0.83 3.36 -14.95
N PHE A 173 -0.73 2.04 -15.16
CA PHE A 173 -0.24 1.09 -14.16
C PHE A 173 1.24 1.29 -13.80
N LEU A 174 2.05 1.78 -14.74
CA LEU A 174 3.47 2.05 -14.50
C LEU A 174 3.68 3.21 -13.51
N GLN A 175 2.68 4.06 -13.27
CA GLN A 175 2.76 5.16 -12.33
C GLN A 175 2.45 4.69 -10.90
N SER A 176 3.40 4.84 -9.97
CA SER A 176 3.26 4.39 -8.57
C SER A 176 2.07 5.02 -7.84
N CYS A 177 1.71 6.26 -8.20
CA CYS A 177 0.55 6.96 -7.64
C CYS A 177 -0.79 6.27 -7.94
N THR A 178 -0.94 5.59 -9.08
CA THR A 178 -2.17 4.88 -9.47
C THR A 178 -2.51 3.73 -8.49
N LEU A 179 -1.48 3.19 -7.83
CA LEU A 179 -1.63 2.06 -6.92
C LEU A 179 -1.83 2.48 -5.45
N ASN A 180 -1.61 3.75 -5.09
CA ASN A 180 -1.54 4.22 -3.69
C ASN A 180 -0.50 3.46 -2.85
N LEU A 181 0.63 3.06 -3.46
CA LEU A 181 1.67 2.24 -2.83
C LEU A 181 3.02 2.96 -2.77
N ASN A 182 3.00 4.28 -2.70
CA ASN A 182 4.24 5.06 -2.60
C ASN A 182 4.90 4.74 -1.24
N LYS A 183 6.24 4.82 -1.11
CA LYS A 183 6.94 4.53 0.17
C LYS A 183 6.41 5.34 1.38
N GLY A 184 5.75 6.48 1.14
CA GLY A 184 5.09 7.30 2.17
C GLY A 184 3.56 7.13 2.27
N SER A 185 2.96 6.22 1.52
CA SER A 185 1.52 5.94 1.60
C SER A 185 1.20 5.12 2.85
N ALA A 186 0.06 5.40 3.48
CA ALA A 186 -0.43 4.64 4.63
C ALA A 186 -0.51 3.13 4.33
N SER A 187 -1.04 2.75 3.17
CA SER A 187 -1.14 1.34 2.73
C SER A 187 0.21 0.62 2.70
N TYR A 188 1.29 1.29 2.27
CA TYR A 188 2.62 0.67 2.28
C TYR A 188 3.16 0.46 3.69
N VAL A 189 3.02 1.47 4.56
CA VAL A 189 3.47 1.38 5.95
C VAL A 189 2.71 0.27 6.70
N GLU A 190 1.40 0.18 6.47
CA GLU A 190 0.55 -0.87 7.00
C GLU A 190 0.95 -2.26 6.48
N LEU A 191 1.18 -2.42 5.17
CA LEU A 191 1.64 -3.70 4.58
C LEU A 191 2.97 -4.17 5.16
N HIS A 192 3.93 -3.25 5.27
CA HIS A 192 5.24 -3.57 5.84
C HIS A 192 5.12 -3.96 7.33
N SER A 193 4.28 -3.25 8.08
CA SER A 193 4.01 -3.55 9.48
C SER A 193 3.31 -4.90 9.65
N ALA A 194 2.36 -5.22 8.76
CA ALA A 194 1.65 -6.50 8.75
C ALA A 194 2.60 -7.68 8.58
N ARG A 195 3.54 -7.58 7.62
CA ARG A 195 4.55 -8.62 7.40
C ARG A 195 5.42 -8.83 8.63
N GLN A 196 5.97 -7.76 9.19
CA GLN A 196 6.85 -7.83 10.36
C GLN A 196 6.12 -8.41 11.58
N GLU A 197 4.85 -8.07 11.76
CA GLU A 197 4.05 -8.56 12.86
C GLU A 197 3.77 -10.06 12.75
N LEU A 198 3.42 -10.54 11.55
CA LEU A 198 3.26 -11.97 11.29
C LEU A 198 4.57 -12.75 11.49
N GLU A 199 5.70 -12.19 11.04
CA GLU A 199 7.04 -12.77 11.26
C GLU A 199 7.38 -12.89 12.75
N LYS A 200 7.13 -11.83 13.55
CA LYS A 200 7.33 -11.85 15.01
C LYS A 200 6.44 -12.89 15.70
N GLN A 201 5.21 -13.05 15.23
CA GLN A 201 4.26 -14.04 15.74
C GLN A 201 4.58 -15.48 15.28
N GLY A 202 5.58 -15.66 14.40
CA GLY A 202 5.94 -16.96 13.84
C GLY A 202 4.88 -17.53 12.90
N VAL A 203 4.00 -16.69 12.35
CA VAL A 203 2.94 -17.11 11.43
C VAL A 203 3.45 -17.00 10.00
N ALA A 204 3.62 -18.15 9.34
CA ALA A 204 4.02 -18.20 7.95
C ALA A 204 2.83 -17.90 7.02
N LEU A 205 3.05 -17.02 6.03
CA LEU A 205 2.09 -16.79 4.96
C LEU A 205 2.04 -17.99 4.01
N ALA A 206 0.85 -18.24 3.45
CA ALA A 206 0.71 -19.22 2.37
C ALA A 206 1.58 -18.80 1.17
N PRO A 207 2.18 -19.75 0.42
CA PRO A 207 3.13 -19.42 -0.66
C PRO A 207 2.58 -18.44 -1.70
N GLU A 208 1.30 -18.56 -2.05
CA GLU A 208 0.64 -17.65 -3.00
C GLU A 208 0.51 -16.22 -2.46
N LEU A 209 0.18 -16.09 -1.17
CA LEU A 209 0.04 -14.79 -0.53
C LEU A 209 1.40 -14.11 -0.31
N GLU A 210 2.42 -14.89 0.08
CA GLU A 210 3.80 -14.41 0.15
C GLU A 210 4.30 -13.95 -1.23
N ALA A 211 3.99 -14.72 -2.29
CA ALA A 211 4.35 -14.36 -3.66
C ALA A 211 3.68 -13.05 -4.10
N SER A 212 2.39 -12.89 -3.77
CA SER A 212 1.65 -11.64 -3.99
C SER A 212 2.26 -10.46 -3.25
N LEU A 213 2.61 -10.63 -1.97
CA LEU A 213 3.21 -9.59 -1.15
C LEU A 213 4.58 -9.18 -1.67
N GLU A 214 5.46 -10.13 -2.00
CA GLU A 214 6.76 -9.88 -2.62
C GLU A 214 6.62 -9.10 -3.93
N PHE A 215 5.62 -9.42 -4.76
CA PHE A 215 5.35 -8.65 -5.97
C PHE A 215 5.00 -7.18 -5.66
N VAL A 216 4.09 -6.95 -4.71
CA VAL A 216 3.67 -5.61 -4.29
C VAL A 216 4.86 -4.82 -3.73
N LEU A 217 5.67 -5.41 -2.86
CA LEU A 217 6.88 -4.78 -2.32
C LEU A 217 7.88 -4.43 -3.43
N GLY A 218 8.01 -5.28 -4.44
CA GLY A 218 8.81 -5.01 -5.63
C GLY A 218 8.33 -3.80 -6.43
N ARG A 219 7.02 -3.55 -6.48
CA ARG A 219 6.44 -2.34 -7.12
C ARG A 219 6.72 -1.07 -6.32
N VAL A 220 6.76 -1.15 -4.99
CA VAL A 220 6.99 0.00 -4.11
C VAL A 220 8.46 0.36 -3.99
N ALA A 221 9.32 -0.65 -3.93
CA ALA A 221 10.74 -0.45 -4.17
C ALA A 221 10.86 0.15 -5.58
N ASP A 222 11.37 1.37 -5.67
CA ASP A 222 11.61 2.07 -6.93
C ASP A 222 12.07 1.07 -8.00
N ASN A 223 11.32 0.97 -9.10
CA ASN A 223 11.45 -0.08 -10.11
C ASN A 223 12.81 -0.06 -10.84
N SER A 224 13.68 0.90 -10.51
CA SER A 224 15.06 1.02 -10.98
C SER A 224 16.11 0.48 -10.00
N LYS A 225 15.75 0.24 -8.74
CA LYS A 225 16.68 -0.20 -7.69
C LYS A 225 16.84 -1.72 -7.67
N GLN A 226 17.97 -2.21 -7.18
CA GLN A 226 18.22 -3.65 -7.03
C GLN A 226 17.24 -4.32 -6.06
N GLU A 227 16.73 -3.57 -5.06
CA GLU A 227 15.71 -4.00 -4.10
C GLU A 227 14.44 -4.52 -4.81
N SER A 228 13.92 -3.80 -5.80
CA SER A 228 12.71 -4.22 -6.52
C SER A 228 12.91 -5.51 -7.30
N ARG A 229 14.08 -5.68 -7.92
CA ARG A 229 14.44 -6.94 -8.59
C ARG A 229 14.40 -8.12 -7.64
N GLN A 230 15.00 -8.00 -6.46
CA GLN A 230 15.06 -9.10 -5.49
C GLN A 230 13.66 -9.53 -5.06
N HIS A 231 12.76 -8.56 -4.85
CA HIS A 231 11.36 -8.82 -4.56
C HIS A 231 10.64 -9.56 -5.71
N TYR A 232 10.81 -9.11 -6.95
CA TYR A 232 10.23 -9.83 -8.11
C TYR A 232 10.81 -11.24 -8.28
N GLU A 233 12.12 -11.43 -8.06
CA GLU A 233 12.77 -12.74 -8.15
C GLU A 233 12.23 -13.71 -7.08
N ARG A 234 12.03 -13.24 -5.84
CA ARG A 234 11.40 -14.02 -4.76
C ARG A 234 9.95 -14.37 -5.08
N SER A 235 9.17 -13.37 -5.53
CA SER A 235 7.79 -13.57 -5.97
C SER A 235 7.69 -14.61 -7.08
N LEU A 236 8.55 -14.50 -8.11
CA LEU A 236 8.58 -15.44 -9.23
C LEU A 236 8.97 -16.85 -8.78
N ALA A 237 9.91 -17.00 -7.86
CA ALA A 237 10.31 -18.30 -7.34
C ALA A 237 9.15 -19.02 -6.61
N LEU A 238 8.29 -18.27 -5.92
CA LEU A 238 7.09 -18.79 -5.26
C LEU A 238 5.97 -19.09 -6.28
N TRP A 239 5.74 -18.21 -7.26
CA TRP A 239 4.76 -18.45 -8.33
C TRP A 239 5.12 -19.62 -9.24
N LYS A 240 6.40 -20.01 -9.32
CA LYS A 240 6.82 -21.22 -10.04
C LYS A 240 6.44 -22.52 -9.31
N GLN A 241 6.20 -22.45 -8.01
CA GLN A 241 5.78 -23.60 -7.19
C GLN A 241 4.25 -23.78 -7.18
N THR A 242 3.50 -22.80 -7.66
CA THR A 242 2.03 -22.75 -7.64
C THR A 242 1.49 -22.72 -9.08
N ASP A 243 0.21 -23.05 -9.29
CA ASP A 243 -0.38 -23.12 -10.65
C ASP A 243 -0.99 -21.79 -11.12
N ASN A 244 -0.73 -20.68 -10.43
CA ASN A 244 -1.27 -19.37 -10.79
C ASN A 244 -0.45 -18.71 -11.91
N ARG A 245 -0.70 -19.17 -13.14
CA ARG A 245 -0.02 -18.69 -14.36
C ARG A 245 -0.28 -17.20 -14.64
N GLU A 246 -1.44 -16.68 -14.27
CA GLU A 246 -1.79 -15.28 -14.49
C GLU A 246 -0.92 -14.32 -13.66
N ARG A 247 -0.89 -14.51 -12.33
CA ARG A 247 -0.05 -13.69 -11.45
C ARG A 247 1.42 -13.85 -11.81
N ARG A 248 1.87 -15.07 -12.13
CA ARG A 248 3.22 -15.33 -12.64
C ARG A 248 3.54 -14.48 -13.88
N GLY A 249 2.61 -14.39 -14.83
CA GLY A 249 2.74 -13.57 -16.04
C GLY A 249 2.95 -12.10 -15.73
N HIS A 250 2.21 -11.55 -14.77
CA HIS A 250 2.39 -10.17 -14.31
C HIS A 250 3.75 -9.92 -13.66
N VAL A 251 4.21 -10.83 -12.80
CA VAL A 251 5.55 -10.71 -12.17
C VAL A 251 6.65 -10.75 -13.22
N LEU A 252 6.57 -11.67 -14.17
CA LEU A 252 7.51 -11.78 -15.29
C LEU A 252 7.55 -10.49 -16.13
N PHE A 253 6.38 -9.90 -16.42
CA PHE A 253 6.30 -8.63 -17.13
C PHE A 253 7.03 -7.50 -16.37
N CYS A 254 6.76 -7.34 -15.07
CA CYS A 254 7.43 -6.30 -14.26
C CYS A 254 8.95 -6.53 -14.14
N LEU A 255 9.37 -7.79 -14.01
CA LEU A 255 10.80 -8.15 -14.01
C LEU A 255 11.46 -7.86 -15.37
N GLY A 256 10.75 -8.10 -16.48
CA GLY A 256 11.20 -7.76 -17.82
C GLY A 256 11.42 -6.26 -18.01
N LEU A 257 10.49 -5.43 -17.50
CA LEU A 257 10.64 -3.98 -17.48
C LEU A 257 11.83 -3.52 -16.63
N TRP A 258 12.07 -4.16 -15.48
CA TRP A 258 13.24 -3.89 -14.65
C TRP A 258 14.53 -4.16 -15.43
N TRP A 259 14.66 -5.32 -16.09
CA TRP A 259 15.84 -5.67 -16.88
C TRP A 259 16.04 -4.78 -18.10
N ALA A 260 14.97 -4.39 -18.78
CA ALA A 260 15.03 -3.45 -19.89
C ALA A 260 15.53 -2.07 -19.41
N GLY A 261 15.02 -1.58 -18.28
CA GLY A 261 15.51 -0.37 -17.63
C GLY A 261 16.98 -0.48 -17.24
N TYR A 262 17.38 -1.59 -16.60
CA TYR A 262 18.75 -1.86 -16.21
C TYR A 262 19.73 -1.78 -17.39
N ALA A 263 19.38 -2.41 -18.52
CA ALA A 263 20.19 -2.42 -19.73
C ALA A 263 20.41 -1.03 -20.35
N LEU A 264 19.47 -0.10 -20.18
CA LEU A 264 19.62 1.29 -20.64
C LEU A 264 20.69 2.05 -19.86
N TRP A 265 20.79 1.82 -18.55
CA TRP A 265 21.71 2.51 -17.67
C TRP A 265 23.09 1.83 -17.57
N HIS A 266 23.18 0.52 -17.77
CA HIS A 266 24.39 -0.27 -17.60
C HIS A 266 24.94 -0.78 -18.94
N LYS A 267 25.62 0.11 -19.68
CA LYS A 267 26.12 -0.18 -21.03
C LYS A 267 26.99 -1.44 -21.12
N ALA A 268 27.80 -1.72 -20.10
CA ALA A 268 28.68 -2.90 -20.06
C ALA A 268 27.92 -4.23 -20.01
N GLU A 269 26.73 -4.24 -19.38
CA GLU A 269 25.89 -5.43 -19.20
C GLU A 269 24.62 -5.38 -20.05
N LYS A 270 24.58 -4.46 -21.03
CA LYS A 270 23.39 -4.18 -21.84
C LYS A 270 22.86 -5.43 -22.53
N GLU A 271 23.73 -6.21 -23.16
CA GLU A 271 23.34 -7.42 -23.89
C GLU A 271 22.68 -8.45 -22.97
N GLN A 272 23.29 -8.69 -21.79
CA GLN A 272 22.74 -9.59 -20.80
C GLN A 272 21.39 -9.08 -20.26
N GLY A 273 21.28 -7.79 -19.97
CA GLY A 273 20.03 -7.17 -19.52
C GLY A 273 18.93 -7.26 -20.56
N CYS A 274 19.22 -6.96 -21.83
CA CYS A 274 18.28 -7.12 -22.93
C CYS A 274 17.85 -8.58 -23.13
N GLN A 275 18.77 -9.54 -22.97
CA GLN A 275 18.45 -10.96 -23.08
C GLN A 275 17.51 -11.42 -21.95
N LYS A 276 17.78 -11.01 -20.70
CA LYS A 276 16.89 -11.32 -19.58
C LYS A 276 15.52 -10.67 -19.74
N ALA A 277 15.47 -9.42 -20.20
CA ALA A 277 14.21 -8.72 -20.48
C ALA A 277 13.37 -9.47 -21.52
N LYS A 278 13.98 -9.87 -22.65
CA LYS A 278 13.31 -10.66 -23.69
C LYS A 278 12.70 -11.94 -23.12
N VAL A 279 13.49 -12.74 -22.42
CA VAL A 279 13.02 -14.01 -21.84
C VAL A 279 11.85 -13.78 -20.88
N CYS A 280 11.92 -12.75 -20.03
CA CYS A 280 10.83 -12.41 -19.11
C CYS A 280 9.55 -12.03 -19.86
N PHE A 281 9.64 -11.21 -20.93
CA PHE A 281 8.46 -10.83 -21.71
C PHE A 281 7.87 -12.02 -22.48
N GLN A 282 8.72 -12.87 -23.07
CA GLN A 282 8.28 -14.08 -23.74
C GLN A 282 7.53 -15.02 -22.78
N GLU A 283 8.15 -15.39 -21.65
CA GLU A 283 7.53 -16.26 -20.66
C GLU A 283 6.24 -15.67 -20.08
N SER A 284 6.17 -14.34 -19.96
CA SER A 284 4.97 -13.64 -19.52
C SER A 284 3.81 -13.83 -20.52
N VAL A 285 4.05 -13.51 -21.80
CA VAL A 285 3.03 -13.58 -22.86
C VAL A 285 2.55 -15.01 -23.05
N GLU A 286 3.48 -15.96 -23.21
CA GLU A 286 3.16 -17.38 -23.40
C GLU A 286 2.45 -17.96 -22.16
N GLY A 287 2.88 -17.57 -20.96
CA GLY A 287 2.25 -18.00 -19.71
C GLY A 287 0.80 -17.50 -19.57
N LEU A 288 0.51 -16.28 -20.01
CA LEU A 288 -0.84 -15.70 -19.98
C LEU A 288 -1.77 -16.34 -21.01
N GLU A 289 -1.26 -16.68 -22.19
CA GLU A 289 -2.03 -17.45 -23.18
C GLU A 289 -2.37 -18.85 -22.66
N GLN A 290 -1.41 -19.54 -22.06
CA GLN A 290 -1.62 -20.84 -21.41
C GLN A 290 -2.59 -20.73 -20.21
N ALA A 291 -2.73 -19.56 -19.61
CA ALA A 291 -3.71 -19.27 -18.56
C ALA A 291 -5.11 -18.96 -19.09
N ASN A 292 -5.34 -19.04 -20.41
CA ASN A 292 -6.57 -18.58 -21.07
C ASN A 292 -6.88 -17.09 -20.82
N ARG A 293 -5.84 -16.25 -20.69
CA ARG A 293 -5.93 -14.80 -20.56
C ARG A 293 -5.27 -14.07 -21.76
N PRO A 294 -5.67 -14.36 -23.00
CA PRO A 294 -5.06 -13.78 -24.21
C PRO A 294 -5.21 -12.25 -24.31
N GLU A 295 -6.17 -11.64 -23.62
CA GLU A 295 -6.31 -10.19 -23.52
C GLU A 295 -5.17 -9.55 -22.71
N LEU A 296 -4.65 -10.25 -21.70
CA LEU A 296 -3.46 -9.84 -20.97
C LEU A 296 -2.19 -10.12 -21.78
N ALA A 297 -2.15 -11.21 -22.55
CA ALA A 297 -1.06 -11.47 -23.49
C ALA A 297 -0.96 -10.36 -24.55
N ALA A 298 -2.11 -9.94 -25.11
CA ALA A 298 -2.20 -8.81 -26.05
C ALA A 298 -1.66 -7.52 -25.43
N LYS A 299 -1.89 -7.30 -24.13
CA LYS A 299 -1.30 -6.21 -23.38
C LYS A 299 0.23 -6.26 -23.51
N TYR A 300 0.88 -7.34 -23.10
CA TYR A 300 2.34 -7.35 -22.98
C TYR A 300 3.14 -7.67 -24.26
N ILE A 301 2.51 -8.19 -25.32
CA ILE A 301 3.21 -8.72 -26.51
C ILE A 301 4.11 -7.71 -27.22
N ASN A 302 3.74 -6.43 -27.25
CA ASN A 302 4.56 -5.40 -27.89
C ASN A 302 5.90 -5.13 -27.17
N PHE A 303 6.03 -5.46 -25.87
CA PHE A 303 7.31 -5.36 -25.17
C PHE A 303 8.25 -6.50 -25.53
N TRP A 304 7.70 -7.69 -25.78
CA TRP A 304 8.47 -8.80 -26.31
C TRP A 304 9.01 -8.46 -27.71
N ALA A 305 8.15 -7.95 -28.59
CA ALA A 305 8.56 -7.47 -29.92
C ALA A 305 9.63 -6.36 -29.83
N GLU A 306 9.44 -5.39 -28.93
CA GLU A 306 10.43 -4.33 -28.71
C GLU A 306 11.79 -4.88 -28.24
N ALA A 307 11.79 -5.86 -27.33
CA ALA A 307 13.01 -6.52 -26.87
C ALA A 307 13.72 -7.31 -27.99
N LEU A 308 12.95 -7.94 -28.88
CA LEU A 308 13.49 -8.62 -30.07
C LEU A 308 14.10 -7.64 -31.08
N ARG A 309 13.43 -6.51 -31.33
CA ARG A 309 13.95 -5.42 -32.16
C ARG A 309 15.29 -4.91 -31.66
N HIS A 310 15.43 -4.67 -30.35
CA HIS A 310 16.68 -4.24 -29.74
C HIS A 310 17.83 -5.27 -29.86
N GLN A 311 17.51 -6.55 -30.03
CA GLN A 311 18.49 -7.62 -30.26
C GLN A 311 18.71 -7.92 -31.75
N SER A 312 18.04 -7.20 -32.67
CA SER A 312 18.08 -7.48 -34.11
C SER A 312 17.69 -8.92 -34.46
N ASN A 313 16.80 -9.54 -33.69
CA ASN A 313 16.29 -10.87 -33.96
C ASN A 313 15.05 -10.77 -34.86
N TRP A 314 15.29 -10.46 -36.14
CA TRP A 314 14.25 -10.09 -37.10
C TRP A 314 13.27 -11.22 -37.42
N GLU A 315 13.76 -12.47 -37.54
CA GLU A 315 12.90 -13.62 -37.85
C GLU A 315 11.86 -13.88 -36.75
N GLU A 316 12.27 -13.81 -35.48
CA GLU A 316 11.35 -13.97 -34.35
C GLU A 316 10.46 -12.73 -34.18
N LEU A 317 11.00 -11.54 -34.43
CA LEU A 317 10.23 -10.28 -34.40
C LEU A 317 9.05 -10.32 -35.36
N GLU A 318 9.25 -10.79 -36.59
CA GLU A 318 8.17 -10.92 -37.58
C GLU A 318 7.05 -11.83 -37.08
N LYS A 319 7.39 -12.98 -36.49
CA LYS A 319 6.42 -13.95 -35.94
C LYS A 319 5.63 -13.32 -34.79
N VAL A 320 6.32 -12.64 -33.87
CA VAL A 320 5.68 -11.99 -32.71
C VAL A 320 4.81 -10.80 -33.16
N ALA A 321 5.23 -10.03 -34.16
CA ALA A 321 4.46 -8.90 -34.66
C ALA A 321 3.16 -9.35 -35.36
N HIS A 322 3.19 -10.42 -36.16
CA HIS A 322 1.97 -11.03 -36.71
C HIS A 322 1.03 -11.55 -35.62
N LYS A 323 1.59 -12.19 -34.59
CA LYS A 323 0.82 -12.65 -33.42
C LYS A 323 0.19 -11.47 -32.68
N ALA A 324 0.92 -10.37 -32.50
CA ALA A 324 0.40 -9.14 -31.91
C ALA A 324 -0.76 -8.56 -32.73
N LEU A 325 -0.67 -8.54 -34.05
CA LEU A 325 -1.78 -8.11 -34.91
C LEU A 325 -3.03 -8.96 -34.72
N ALA A 326 -2.89 -10.29 -34.70
CA ALA A 326 -4.02 -11.21 -34.48
C ALA A 326 -4.69 -10.97 -33.11
N LEU A 327 -3.87 -10.79 -32.07
CA LEU A 327 -4.36 -10.46 -30.73
C LEU A 327 -5.06 -9.09 -30.70
N HIS A 328 -4.51 -8.07 -31.35
CA HIS A 328 -5.10 -6.71 -31.37
C HIS A 328 -6.31 -6.56 -32.29
N GLN A 329 -6.49 -7.45 -33.26
CA GLN A 329 -7.75 -7.56 -34.01
C GLN A 329 -8.89 -8.07 -33.11
N THR A 330 -8.58 -8.97 -32.19
CA THR A 330 -9.55 -9.54 -31.24
C THR A 330 -9.77 -8.60 -30.04
N TYR A 331 -8.68 -8.10 -29.48
CA TYR A 331 -8.63 -7.19 -28.34
C TYR A 331 -8.20 -5.81 -28.83
N SER A 332 -9.17 -5.08 -29.38
CA SER A 332 -8.96 -3.82 -30.09
C SER A 332 -8.16 -2.80 -29.27
N ASP A 333 -6.92 -2.57 -29.71
CA ASP A 333 -6.06 -1.47 -29.25
C ASP A 333 -5.34 -0.88 -30.49
N PRO A 334 -5.91 0.19 -31.09
CA PRO A 334 -5.36 0.77 -32.31
C PRO A 334 -3.92 1.25 -32.19
N PHE A 335 -3.52 1.72 -31.00
CA PHE A 335 -2.15 2.18 -30.76
C PHE A 335 -1.16 1.01 -30.80
N ARG A 336 -1.49 -0.10 -30.15
CA ARG A 336 -0.64 -1.29 -30.17
C ARG A 336 -0.62 -1.97 -31.53
N MET A 337 -1.74 -1.97 -32.24
CA MET A 337 -1.80 -2.48 -33.60
C MET A 337 -0.90 -1.67 -34.54
N ALA A 338 -0.91 -0.34 -34.43
CA ALA A 338 0.01 0.52 -35.19
C ALA A 338 1.48 0.21 -34.87
N ARG A 339 1.80 -0.06 -33.60
CA ARG A 339 3.16 -0.45 -33.19
C ARG A 339 3.58 -1.81 -33.78
N ALA A 340 2.68 -2.79 -33.83
CA ALA A 340 2.93 -4.07 -34.48
C ALA A 340 3.20 -3.93 -35.99
N TYR A 341 2.44 -3.07 -36.70
CA TYR A 341 2.75 -2.73 -38.09
C TYR A 341 4.11 -2.03 -38.23
N GLY A 342 4.48 -1.17 -37.27
CA GLY A 342 5.80 -0.55 -37.22
C GLY A 342 6.93 -1.58 -37.17
N PHE A 343 6.78 -2.63 -36.34
CA PHE A 343 7.75 -3.72 -36.29
C PHE A 343 7.85 -4.50 -37.61
N LEU A 344 6.72 -4.77 -38.27
CA LEU A 344 6.71 -5.46 -39.57
C LEU A 344 7.31 -4.63 -40.71
N ALA A 345 7.34 -3.30 -40.58
CA ALA A 345 7.99 -2.45 -41.56
C ALA A 345 9.53 -2.40 -41.40
N GLU A 346 10.04 -2.82 -40.25
CA GLU A 346 11.48 -2.86 -39.95
C GLU A 346 12.14 -4.22 -40.29
N VAL A 347 11.36 -5.30 -40.35
CA VAL A 347 11.79 -6.64 -40.80
C VAL A 347 11.63 -6.74 -42.31
#